data_AF-A0A3D4JU95-F1
#
_entry.id   AF-A0A3D4JU95-F1
#
_cell.length_a   1.000
_cell.length_b   1.000
_cell.length_c   1.000
_cell.angle_alpha   90.00
_cell.angle_beta   90.00
_cell.angle_gamma   90.00
#
_symmetry.space_group_name_H-M   'P 1'
#
loop_
_entity.id
_entity.type
_entity.pdbx_description
1 polymer ?
#
loop_
_entity_poly.entity_id
_entity_poly.type
_entity_poly.pdbx_seq_one_letter_code
_entity_poly.pdbx_strand_id
1 'polypeptide(L)'
;FLFEQKFTPQNIYAKTEVKLSSLQDFEEIREDEETDQEEVEINGDDEVIILRSKLSPKEIEDYVNNLKAAAVHWYNTHNPVNNSDLTQAESLWIDRLNRIGIIYFRPLVTVSFLNKDIDYKKRIQLFKAIERFIFITFRLSRAFSTYRNSEFYRVARQLRNNELSVNEIVQRLNDRMSYCFYTPEGSEEIYFDYTYFQKFIDKKFKSGGGFYYWNGLRYFLYEYEMDKVRQRGSQKIDWKLFVKSEKDKVSIEHIYPQTPTHKSWKENFKDYKKTKQIFFQGTLGNLLPLSQSINSSLQNDCFDDKKNPKFNDKKEKIRQGYLDGSHSEIEVASYDIWNPENILDRGNKLLEFMEKRWDLKFENDYAMAELLFLDFMYPD
;
A
#
# COMPACT_ATOMS: atom_id res chain seq x y z
N PHE A 1 -22.06 11.04 4.92
CA PHE A 1 -22.39 12.46 4.72
C PHE A 1 -23.88 12.76 4.46
N LEU A 2 -24.78 11.77 4.38
CA LEU A 2 -26.24 12.03 4.46
C LEU A 2 -26.71 12.44 5.87
N PHE A 3 -25.93 12.14 6.91
CA PHE A 3 -26.26 12.48 8.30
C PHE A 3 -26.40 14.00 8.53
N GLU A 4 -25.44 14.81 8.08
CA GLU A 4 -25.45 16.26 8.32
C GLU A 4 -26.44 17.05 7.44
N GLN A 5 -26.99 16.43 6.39
CA GLN A 5 -27.95 17.09 5.50
C GLN A 5 -29.36 16.54 5.58
N LYS A 6 -29.55 15.26 5.92
CA LYS A 6 -30.87 14.64 6.06
C LYS A 6 -31.25 14.39 7.53
N PHE A 7 -30.32 13.94 8.36
CA PHE A 7 -30.56 13.58 9.77
C PHE A 7 -30.09 14.68 10.74
N THR A 8 -30.32 15.94 10.40
CA THR A 8 -30.15 17.04 11.36
C THR A 8 -31.37 17.11 12.27
N PRO A 9 -31.25 17.63 13.52
CA PRO A 9 -32.42 17.88 14.37
C PRO A 9 -33.48 18.69 13.60
N GLN A 10 -33.05 19.64 12.78
CA GLN A 10 -33.94 20.45 11.97
C GLN A 10 -34.70 19.65 10.91
N ASN A 11 -34.09 18.70 10.20
CA ASN A 11 -34.80 17.89 9.21
C ASN A 11 -35.55 16.69 9.81
N ILE A 12 -35.18 16.23 11.00
CA ILE A 12 -35.89 15.17 11.75
C ILE A 12 -37.15 15.74 12.40
N TYR A 13 -37.05 16.92 13.02
CA TYR A 13 -38.14 17.53 13.80
C TYR A 13 -38.93 18.61 13.05
N ALA A 14 -38.45 19.14 11.93
CA ALA A 14 -39.27 20.02 11.09
C ALA A 14 -40.41 19.22 10.49
N LYS A 15 -41.63 19.58 10.89
CA LYS A 15 -42.84 18.97 10.38
C LYS A 15 -43.33 19.78 9.18
N THR A 16 -43.65 19.09 8.09
CA THR A 16 -44.21 19.70 6.87
C THR A 16 -45.66 19.28 6.73
N GLU A 17 -46.48 20.19 6.20
CA GLU A 17 -47.90 19.97 5.95
C GLU A 17 -48.07 18.99 4.77
N VAL A 18 -48.70 17.83 5.00
CA VAL A 18 -48.95 16.82 3.96
C VAL A 18 -50.45 16.50 3.92
N LYS A 19 -51.02 16.46 2.70
CA LYS A 19 -52.42 16.07 2.48
C LYS A 19 -52.59 14.57 2.73
N LEU A 20 -53.58 14.24 3.55
CA LEU A 20 -53.90 12.87 3.98
C LEU A 20 -54.17 11.91 2.80
N SER A 21 -54.69 12.42 1.69
CA SER A 21 -54.96 11.67 0.45
C SER A 21 -53.73 11.20 -0.34
N SER A 22 -52.53 11.64 0.03
CA SER A 22 -51.27 11.24 -0.61
C SER A 22 -50.51 10.13 0.13
N LEU A 23 -51.11 9.57 1.17
CA LEU A 23 -50.50 8.59 2.06
C LEU A 23 -50.55 7.17 1.46
N GLN A 24 -49.44 6.44 1.58
CA GLN A 24 -49.43 4.98 1.51
C GLN A 24 -49.80 4.44 2.90
N ASP A 25 -50.84 3.62 2.96
CA ASP A 25 -51.24 2.91 4.17
C ASP A 25 -50.19 1.86 4.55
N PHE A 26 -49.94 1.72 5.86
CA PHE A 26 -49.14 0.64 6.40
C PHE A 26 -49.80 0.10 7.67
N GLU A 27 -49.76 -1.23 7.85
CA GLU A 27 -50.17 -1.89 9.08
C GLU A 27 -49.04 -1.83 10.10
N GLU A 28 -49.35 -1.24 11.25
CA GLU A 28 -48.51 -1.31 12.43
C GLU A 28 -48.77 -2.66 13.12
N ILE A 29 -47.82 -3.60 13.04
CA ILE A 29 -47.91 -4.85 13.79
C ILE A 29 -47.51 -4.54 15.25
N ARG A 30 -48.50 -4.47 16.14
CA ARG A 30 -48.30 -4.45 17.59
C ARG A 30 -48.57 -5.85 18.14
N GLU A 31 -47.71 -6.33 19.03
CA GLU A 31 -48.02 -7.52 19.83
C GLU A 31 -49.17 -7.18 20.78
N ASP A 32 -50.15 -8.09 20.83
CA ASP A 32 -51.46 -7.94 21.47
C ASP A 32 -51.41 -7.37 22.89
N GLU A 33 -52.02 -6.19 23.09
CA GLU A 33 -52.71 -5.85 24.34
C GLU A 33 -54.11 -5.30 24.01
N GLU A 34 -55.07 -5.70 24.84
CA GLU A 34 -56.51 -5.73 24.62
C GLU A 34 -57.15 -4.38 24.25
N THR A 35 -58.23 -4.52 23.48
CA THR A 35 -59.17 -3.52 22.98
C THR A 35 -59.69 -2.50 24.00
N ASP A 36 -59.74 -1.23 23.59
CA ASP A 36 -60.90 -0.37 23.78
C ASP A 36 -61.23 0.30 22.43
N GLN A 37 -62.40 -0.03 21.87
CA GLN A 37 -62.96 0.60 20.67
C GLN A 37 -63.68 1.88 21.09
N GLU A 38 -63.04 3.04 20.92
CA GLU A 38 -63.79 4.31 20.86
C GLU A 38 -64.29 4.52 19.43
N GLU A 39 -65.61 4.50 19.26
CA GLU A 39 -66.29 4.87 18.01
C GLU A 39 -65.94 6.33 17.65
N VAL A 40 -65.26 6.51 16.52
CA VAL A 40 -64.99 7.83 15.95
C VAL A 40 -66.21 8.23 15.09
N GLU A 41 -66.99 9.19 15.57
CA GLU A 41 -67.99 9.89 14.74
C GLU A 41 -67.29 10.58 13.56
N ILE A 42 -67.63 10.13 12.34
CA ILE A 42 -67.21 10.77 11.09
C ILE A 42 -68.10 11.99 10.88
N ASN A 43 -67.57 13.17 11.20
CA ASN A 43 -68.16 14.45 10.80
C ASN A 43 -67.08 15.39 10.27
N GLY A 44 -67.28 15.85 9.04
CA GLY A 44 -66.62 17.05 8.50
C GLY A 44 -65.46 16.76 7.54
N ASP A 45 -65.66 17.21 6.30
CA ASP A 45 -64.70 17.25 5.19
C ASP A 45 -63.62 18.31 5.46
N ASP A 46 -62.92 18.20 6.60
CA ASP A 46 -61.79 19.05 6.93
C ASP A 46 -60.54 18.41 6.33
N GLU A 47 -59.85 19.13 5.44
CA GLU A 47 -58.51 18.73 4.97
C GLU A 47 -57.57 18.71 6.19
N VAL A 48 -57.46 17.55 6.87
CA VAL A 48 -56.59 17.38 8.04
C VAL A 48 -55.14 17.45 7.55
N ILE A 49 -54.54 18.62 7.78
CA ILE A 49 -53.12 18.85 7.56
C ILE A 49 -52.34 18.14 8.66
N ILE A 50 -51.69 17.02 8.33
CA ILE A 50 -50.84 16.31 9.27
C ILE A 50 -49.42 16.82 9.15
N LEU A 51 -48.86 17.23 10.30
CA LEU A 51 -47.47 17.61 10.44
C LEU A 51 -46.59 16.34 10.55
N ARG A 52 -45.94 15.93 9.45
CA ARG A 52 -45.00 14.78 9.41
C ARG A 52 -43.54 15.22 9.24
N SER A 53 -42.61 14.39 9.75
CA SER A 53 -41.17 14.58 9.57
C SER A 53 -40.82 14.72 8.09
N LYS A 54 -39.87 15.62 7.77
CA LYS A 54 -39.41 15.90 6.40
C LYS A 54 -38.74 14.69 5.74
N LEU A 55 -38.24 13.74 6.52
CA LEU A 55 -37.71 12.47 6.05
C LEU A 55 -38.83 11.44 5.99
N SER A 56 -39.10 10.90 4.81
CA SER A 56 -40.03 9.79 4.69
C SER A 56 -39.43 8.49 5.28
N PRO A 57 -40.26 7.59 5.85
CA PRO A 57 -39.80 6.26 6.26
C PRO A 57 -39.06 5.52 5.14
N LYS A 58 -39.50 5.69 3.88
CA LYS A 58 -38.84 5.11 2.72
C LYS A 58 -37.41 5.61 2.51
N GLU A 59 -37.16 6.90 2.68
CA GLU A 59 -35.81 7.45 2.59
C GLU A 59 -34.89 6.96 3.71
N ILE A 60 -35.44 6.72 4.91
CA ILE A 60 -34.70 6.14 6.03
C ILE A 60 -34.37 4.68 5.73
N GLU A 61 -35.36 3.90 5.27
CA GLU A 61 -35.18 2.51 4.85
C GLU A 61 -34.11 2.39 3.75
N ASP A 62 -34.20 3.21 2.70
CA ASP A 62 -33.23 3.24 1.60
C ASP A 62 -31.84 3.64 2.09
N TYR A 63 -31.74 4.56 3.05
CA TYR A 63 -30.47 4.93 3.66
C TYR A 63 -29.85 3.77 4.46
N VAL A 64 -30.65 3.09 5.30
CA VAL A 64 -30.22 1.93 6.08
C VAL A 64 -29.77 0.79 5.16
N ASN A 65 -30.53 0.52 4.08
CA ASN A 65 -30.16 -0.48 3.08
C ASN A 65 -28.84 -0.13 2.36
N ASN A 66 -28.64 1.15 2.02
CA ASN A 66 -27.37 1.62 1.46
C ASN A 66 -26.19 1.45 2.43
N LEU A 67 -26.40 1.72 3.72
CA LEU A 67 -25.37 1.55 4.76
C LEU A 67 -25.03 0.07 4.94
N LYS A 68 -26.04 -0.80 4.96
CA LYS A 68 -25.89 -2.26 5.04
C LYS A 68 -25.04 -2.79 3.87
N ALA A 69 -25.32 -2.36 2.64
CA ALA A 69 -24.54 -2.75 1.46
C ALA A 69 -23.08 -2.26 1.53
N ALA A 70 -22.87 -1.01 1.97
CA ALA A 70 -21.53 -0.44 2.10
C ALA A 70 -20.69 -1.16 3.18
N ALA A 71 -21.30 -1.59 4.28
CA ALA A 71 -20.62 -2.26 5.38
C ALA A 71 -19.95 -3.58 4.95
N VAL A 72 -20.61 -4.37 4.09
CA VAL A 72 -20.05 -5.62 3.54
C VAL A 72 -18.78 -5.34 2.76
N HIS A 73 -18.82 -4.42 1.79
CA HIS A 73 -17.64 -4.10 0.99
C HIS A 73 -16.55 -3.43 1.82
N TRP A 74 -16.90 -2.58 2.79
CA TRP A 74 -15.95 -1.97 3.72
C TRP A 74 -15.19 -3.05 4.51
N TYR A 75 -15.89 -4.07 5.02
CA TYR A 75 -15.28 -5.23 5.66
C TYR A 75 -14.36 -5.99 4.70
N ASN A 76 -14.82 -6.24 3.47
CA ASN A 76 -14.03 -6.94 2.45
C ASN A 76 -12.73 -6.20 2.12
N THR A 77 -12.74 -4.86 2.13
CA THR A 77 -11.49 -4.09 1.92
C THR A 77 -10.47 -4.27 3.05
N HIS A 78 -10.91 -4.54 4.28
CA HIS A 78 -10.01 -4.79 5.42
C HIS A 78 -9.55 -6.24 5.48
N ASN A 79 -10.40 -7.16 5.03
CA ASN A 79 -10.19 -8.61 5.11
C ASN A 79 -10.27 -9.24 3.70
N PRO A 80 -9.32 -8.93 2.81
CA PRO A 80 -9.37 -9.43 1.43
C PRO A 80 -8.94 -10.89 1.28
N VAL A 81 -8.07 -11.38 2.17
CA VAL A 81 -7.48 -12.72 2.08
C VAL A 81 -8.54 -13.78 2.42
N ASN A 82 -8.64 -14.83 1.60
CA ASN A 82 -9.64 -15.90 1.73
C ASN A 82 -11.10 -15.40 1.75
N ASN A 83 -11.37 -14.28 1.08
CA ASN A 83 -12.69 -13.69 1.00
C ASN A 83 -13.40 -14.20 -0.27
N SER A 84 -14.52 -14.91 -0.09
CA SER A 84 -15.32 -15.48 -1.19
C SER A 84 -16.02 -14.43 -2.05
N ASP A 85 -16.20 -13.21 -1.54
CA ASP A 85 -16.89 -12.13 -2.24
C ASP A 85 -15.99 -11.37 -3.21
N LEU A 86 -14.69 -11.70 -3.23
CA LEU A 86 -13.69 -11.05 -4.06
C LEU A 86 -13.10 -12.04 -5.07
N THR A 87 -12.83 -11.56 -6.28
CA THR A 87 -11.96 -12.30 -7.19
C THR A 87 -10.55 -12.39 -6.60
N GLN A 88 -9.79 -13.42 -7.03
CA GLN A 88 -8.39 -13.58 -6.60
C GLN A 88 -7.55 -12.32 -6.88
N ALA A 89 -7.79 -11.66 -8.01
CA ALA A 89 -7.09 -10.43 -8.37
C ALA A 89 -7.47 -9.26 -7.44
N GLU A 90 -8.76 -9.07 -7.12
CA GLU A 90 -9.20 -8.01 -6.21
C GLU A 90 -8.66 -8.24 -4.80
N SER A 91 -8.75 -9.48 -4.31
CA SER A 91 -8.18 -9.89 -3.04
C SER A 91 -6.69 -9.53 -2.96
N LEU A 92 -5.90 -9.89 -3.98
CA LEU A 92 -4.47 -9.59 -4.06
C LEU A 92 -4.18 -8.08 -4.03
N TRP A 93 -4.90 -7.28 -4.84
CA TRP A 93 -4.64 -5.85 -4.94
C TRP A 93 -5.10 -5.06 -3.72
N ILE A 94 -6.22 -5.45 -3.11
CA ILE A 94 -6.67 -4.86 -1.85
C ILE A 94 -5.69 -5.19 -0.74
N ASP A 95 -5.20 -6.43 -0.68
CA ASP A 95 -4.19 -6.82 0.30
C ASP A 95 -2.91 -5.98 0.13
N ARG A 96 -2.45 -5.76 -1.11
CA ARG A 96 -1.35 -4.82 -1.38
C ARG A 96 -1.62 -3.41 -0.87
N LEU A 97 -2.81 -2.86 -1.12
CA LEU A 97 -3.21 -1.55 -0.61
C LEU A 97 -3.20 -1.51 0.92
N ASN A 98 -3.59 -2.59 1.59
CA ASN A 98 -3.50 -2.71 3.04
C ASN A 98 -2.04 -2.71 3.53
N ARG A 99 -1.14 -3.40 2.81
CA ARG A 99 0.30 -3.52 3.14
C ARG A 99 1.06 -2.20 2.98
N ILE A 100 0.86 -1.51 1.85
CA ILE A 100 1.48 -0.19 1.61
C ILE A 100 0.90 0.88 2.55
N GLY A 101 -0.33 0.65 3.02
CA GLY A 101 -1.14 1.59 3.78
C GLY A 101 -2.05 2.39 2.85
N ILE A 102 -3.34 2.05 2.83
CA ILE A 102 -4.35 2.62 1.92
C ILE A 102 -4.72 4.08 2.22
N ILE A 103 -4.33 4.59 3.39
CA ILE A 103 -4.57 5.96 3.88
C ILE A 103 -6.05 6.34 3.71
N TYR A 104 -6.35 7.39 2.95
CA TYR A 104 -7.70 7.94 2.77
C TYR A 104 -8.41 7.39 1.53
N PHE A 105 -7.82 6.44 0.80
CA PHE A 105 -8.41 5.87 -0.42
C PHE A 105 -9.39 4.74 -0.16
N ARG A 106 -9.51 4.24 1.08
CA ARG A 106 -10.42 3.13 1.40
C ARG A 106 -11.89 3.40 1.06
N PRO A 107 -12.45 4.60 1.30
CA PRO A 107 -13.80 4.93 0.85
C PRO A 107 -13.96 4.81 -0.66
N LEU A 108 -12.96 5.25 -1.43
CA LEU A 108 -12.98 5.18 -2.90
C LEU A 108 -12.96 3.72 -3.38
N VAL A 109 -12.10 2.88 -2.79
CA VAL A 109 -12.08 1.44 -3.06
C VAL A 109 -13.42 0.79 -2.72
N THR A 110 -14.01 1.13 -1.57
CA THR A 110 -15.31 0.58 -1.14
C THR A 110 -16.43 0.97 -2.10
N VAL A 111 -16.51 2.24 -2.50
CA VAL A 111 -17.51 2.73 -3.43
C VAL A 111 -17.39 2.06 -4.81
N SER A 112 -16.19 1.68 -5.23
CA SER A 112 -16.00 0.98 -6.51
C SER A 112 -16.71 -0.40 -6.59
N PHE A 113 -17.07 -1.00 -5.45
CA PHE A 113 -17.90 -2.21 -5.38
C PHE A 113 -19.40 -1.93 -5.32
N LEU A 114 -19.79 -0.76 -4.80
CA LEU A 114 -21.20 -0.36 -4.73
C LEU A 114 -21.75 0.08 -6.10
N ASN A 115 -20.86 0.49 -7.00
CA ASN A 115 -21.22 0.89 -8.34
C ASN A 115 -21.28 -0.33 -9.28
N LYS A 116 -22.47 -0.64 -9.77
CA LYS A 116 -22.74 -1.81 -10.63
C LYS A 116 -22.11 -1.72 -12.02
N ASP A 117 -21.79 -0.51 -12.48
CA ASP A 117 -21.19 -0.25 -13.81
C ASP A 117 -19.67 -0.41 -13.82
N ILE A 118 -19.09 -0.73 -12.65
CA ILE A 118 -17.67 -0.97 -12.47
C ILE A 118 -17.45 -2.48 -12.36
N ASP A 119 -16.77 -3.05 -13.33
CA ASP A 119 -16.35 -4.45 -13.30
C ASP A 119 -15.04 -4.63 -12.51
N TYR A 120 -14.64 -5.88 -12.30
CA TYR A 120 -13.41 -6.20 -11.58
C TYR A 120 -12.17 -5.61 -12.28
N LYS A 121 -12.15 -5.51 -13.61
CA LYS A 121 -11.00 -4.98 -14.37
C LYS A 121 -10.77 -3.50 -14.08
N LYS A 122 -11.84 -2.70 -14.11
CA LYS A 122 -11.79 -1.28 -13.72
C LYS A 122 -11.40 -1.12 -12.24
N ARG A 123 -11.88 -1.99 -11.34
CA ARG A 123 -11.43 -1.98 -9.94
C ARG A 123 -9.93 -2.23 -9.81
N ILE A 124 -9.39 -3.24 -10.51
CA ILE A 124 -7.94 -3.50 -10.51
C ILE A 124 -7.14 -2.31 -11.06
N GLN A 125 -7.61 -1.70 -12.15
CA GLN A 125 -6.99 -0.50 -12.71
C GLN A 125 -6.93 0.64 -11.68
N LEU A 126 -8.04 0.89 -10.98
CA LEU A 126 -8.10 1.88 -9.91
C LEU A 126 -7.14 1.54 -8.76
N PHE A 127 -7.09 0.29 -8.31
CA PHE A 127 -6.24 -0.12 -7.19
C PHE A 127 -4.76 0.01 -7.52
N LYS A 128 -4.36 -0.35 -8.75
CA LYS A 128 -3.01 -0.12 -9.27
C LYS A 128 -2.63 1.36 -9.27
N ALA A 129 -3.53 2.22 -9.77
CA ALA A 129 -3.28 3.66 -9.81
C ALA A 129 -3.15 4.26 -8.40
N ILE A 130 -3.99 3.84 -7.46
CA ILE A 130 -3.91 4.25 -6.05
C ILE A 130 -2.59 3.80 -5.43
N GLU A 131 -2.18 2.54 -5.63
CA GLU A 131 -0.92 2.01 -5.11
C GLU A 131 0.29 2.76 -5.66
N ARG A 132 0.32 3.00 -6.98
CA ARG A 132 1.35 3.81 -7.64
C ARG A 132 1.42 5.22 -7.07
N PHE A 133 0.26 5.87 -6.93
CA PHE A 133 0.17 7.21 -6.33
C PHE A 133 0.75 7.22 -4.91
N ILE A 134 0.34 6.29 -4.04
CA ILE A 134 0.83 6.19 -2.66
C ILE A 134 2.35 5.99 -2.63
N PHE A 135 2.86 5.07 -3.46
CA PHE A 135 4.28 4.75 -3.44
C PHE A 135 5.12 5.94 -3.89
N ILE A 136 4.84 6.50 -5.07
CA ILE A 136 5.62 7.59 -5.64
C ILE A 136 5.47 8.86 -4.80
N THR A 137 4.24 9.33 -4.56
CA THR A 137 4.04 10.62 -3.88
C THR A 137 4.45 10.60 -2.41
N PHE A 138 4.16 9.53 -1.67
CA PHE A 138 4.37 9.49 -0.21
C PHE A 138 5.64 8.76 0.21
N ARG A 139 6.05 7.68 -0.50
CA ARG A 139 7.23 6.91 -0.11
C ARG A 139 8.50 7.47 -0.74
N LEU A 140 8.44 7.93 -1.98
CA LEU A 140 9.59 8.50 -2.71
C LEU A 140 9.63 10.04 -2.61
N SER A 141 8.60 10.74 -3.08
CA SER A 141 8.57 12.22 -3.21
C SER A 141 8.19 12.97 -1.94
N ARG A 142 7.95 12.26 -0.83
CA ARG A 142 7.82 12.80 0.54
C ARG A 142 6.65 13.77 0.76
N ALA A 143 5.62 13.75 -0.07
CA ALA A 143 4.40 14.49 0.22
C ALA A 143 3.77 14.00 1.54
N PHE A 144 3.11 14.91 2.26
CA PHE A 144 2.37 14.56 3.47
C PHE A 144 1.24 13.58 3.14
N SER A 145 0.93 12.67 4.07
CA SER A 145 -0.16 11.71 3.92
C SER A 145 -1.55 12.35 3.85
N THR A 146 -1.67 13.66 4.05
CA THR A 146 -2.88 14.46 3.88
C THR A 146 -2.99 15.13 2.51
N TYR A 147 -1.94 15.11 1.69
CA TYR A 147 -1.93 15.72 0.36
C TYR A 147 -3.14 15.25 -0.44
N ARG A 148 -4.00 16.18 -0.86
CA ARG A 148 -5.22 15.95 -1.65
C ARG A 148 -6.28 15.03 -1.02
N ASN A 149 -6.26 14.80 0.30
CA ASN A 149 -7.24 13.94 0.96
C ASN A 149 -8.70 14.38 0.73
N SER A 150 -8.99 15.69 0.85
CA SER A 150 -10.32 16.26 0.65
C SER A 150 -10.82 16.08 -0.78
N GLU A 151 -9.92 16.22 -1.75
CA GLU A 151 -10.20 15.95 -3.16
C GLU A 151 -10.59 14.49 -3.38
N PHE A 152 -9.85 13.53 -2.82
CA PHE A 152 -10.14 12.11 -3.03
C PHE A 152 -11.35 11.60 -2.21
N TYR A 153 -11.69 12.22 -1.09
CA TYR A 153 -12.99 12.00 -0.43
C TYR A 153 -14.16 12.47 -1.31
N ARG A 154 -14.02 13.64 -1.96
CA ARG A 154 -15.01 14.12 -2.92
C ARG A 154 -15.10 13.19 -4.14
N VAL A 155 -13.97 12.72 -4.67
CA VAL A 155 -13.95 11.75 -5.79
C VAL A 155 -14.70 10.47 -5.45
N ALA A 156 -14.56 9.94 -4.23
CA ALA A 156 -15.35 8.77 -3.81
C ALA A 156 -16.86 9.03 -3.86
N ARG A 157 -17.30 10.24 -3.48
CA ARG A 157 -18.71 10.63 -3.61
C ARG A 157 -19.14 10.73 -5.07
N GLN A 158 -18.33 11.36 -5.92
CA GLN A 158 -18.62 11.52 -7.34
C GLN A 158 -18.74 10.17 -8.06
N LEU A 159 -17.84 9.23 -7.75
CA LEU A 159 -17.91 7.85 -8.27
C LEU A 159 -19.18 7.12 -7.84
N ARG A 160 -19.62 7.32 -6.58
CA ARG A 160 -20.86 6.71 -6.07
C ARG A 160 -22.10 7.23 -6.80
N ASN A 161 -22.08 8.51 -7.16
CA ASN A 161 -23.17 9.18 -7.84
C ASN A 161 -23.13 9.05 -9.37
N ASN A 162 -22.21 8.25 -9.92
CA ASN A 162 -21.98 8.14 -11.36
C ASN A 162 -21.61 9.47 -12.05
N GLU A 163 -21.11 10.45 -11.29
CA GLU A 163 -20.64 11.74 -11.81
C GLU A 163 -19.23 11.65 -12.41
N LEU A 164 -18.51 10.56 -12.13
CA LEU A 164 -17.11 10.41 -12.49
C LEU A 164 -16.74 8.94 -12.69
N SER A 165 -16.04 8.64 -13.78
CA SER A 165 -15.62 7.30 -14.17
C SER A 165 -14.26 6.91 -13.59
N VAL A 166 -13.98 5.61 -13.50
CA VAL A 166 -12.66 5.11 -13.05
C VAL A 166 -11.50 5.70 -13.86
N ASN A 167 -11.65 5.85 -15.18
CA ASN A 167 -10.60 6.40 -16.02
C ASN A 167 -10.28 7.86 -15.66
N GLU A 168 -11.29 8.67 -15.39
CA GLU A 168 -11.09 10.06 -14.96
C GLU A 168 -10.43 10.13 -13.57
N ILE A 169 -10.70 9.18 -12.67
CA ILE A 169 -10.02 9.08 -11.37
C ILE A 169 -8.54 8.77 -11.57
N VAL A 170 -8.24 7.79 -12.42
CA VAL A 170 -6.87 7.39 -12.74
C VAL A 170 -6.11 8.57 -13.35
N GLN A 171 -6.74 9.32 -14.26
CA GLN A 171 -6.14 10.52 -14.82
C GLN A 171 -5.87 11.57 -13.73
N ARG A 172 -6.83 11.83 -12.83
CA ARG A 172 -6.62 12.76 -11.71
C ARG A 172 -5.47 12.34 -10.79
N LEU A 173 -5.33 11.05 -10.50
CA LEU A 173 -4.19 10.53 -9.73
C LEU A 173 -2.87 10.81 -10.44
N ASN A 174 -2.79 10.55 -11.75
CA ASN A 174 -1.61 10.84 -12.56
C ASN A 174 -1.29 12.33 -12.61
N ASP A 175 -2.29 13.19 -12.88
CA ASP A 175 -2.11 14.65 -12.92
C ASP A 175 -1.58 15.19 -11.60
N ARG A 176 -2.09 14.69 -10.47
CA ARG A 176 -1.65 15.09 -9.12
C ARG A 176 -0.27 14.56 -8.75
N MET A 177 0.22 13.55 -9.45
CA MET A 177 1.56 12.99 -9.26
C MET A 177 2.58 13.55 -10.25
N SER A 178 2.16 14.26 -11.29
CA SER A 178 3.02 14.80 -12.36
C SER A 178 4.24 15.57 -11.87
N TYR A 179 4.12 16.32 -10.77
CA TYR A 179 5.24 17.06 -10.15
C TYR A 179 6.39 16.18 -9.66
N CYS A 180 6.19 14.86 -9.55
CA CYS A 180 7.23 13.90 -9.20
C CYS A 180 8.12 13.53 -10.40
N PHE A 181 7.85 14.12 -11.56
CA PHE A 181 8.52 13.83 -12.81
C PHE A 181 8.94 15.11 -13.53
N TYR A 182 9.93 14.99 -14.40
CA TYR A 182 10.38 16.07 -15.26
C TYR A 182 10.69 15.54 -16.66
N THR A 183 10.61 16.44 -17.64
CA THR A 183 11.05 16.20 -19.01
C THR A 183 12.23 17.12 -19.28
N PRO A 184 13.44 16.58 -19.54
CA PRO A 184 14.59 17.38 -19.92
C PRO A 184 14.32 18.19 -21.18
N GLU A 185 14.96 19.36 -21.28
CA GLU A 185 14.89 20.18 -22.49
C GLU A 185 15.40 19.39 -23.71
N GLY A 186 14.60 19.34 -24.77
CA GLY A 186 14.94 18.60 -26.00
C GLY A 186 14.69 17.08 -25.94
N SER A 187 14.06 16.57 -24.89
CA SER A 187 13.66 15.16 -24.75
C SER A 187 12.14 15.02 -24.75
N GLU A 188 11.62 13.91 -25.30
CA GLU A 188 10.21 13.50 -25.12
C GLU A 188 10.03 12.53 -23.94
N GLU A 189 11.13 12.05 -23.37
CA GLU A 189 11.14 11.11 -22.25
C GLU A 189 10.84 11.81 -20.92
N ILE A 190 10.03 11.16 -20.10
CA ILE A 190 9.64 11.62 -18.76
C ILE A 190 10.44 10.82 -17.72
N TYR A 191 11.21 11.52 -16.89
CA TYR A 191 12.02 10.91 -15.84
C TYR A 191 11.48 11.24 -14.45
N PHE A 192 11.74 10.34 -13.50
CA PHE A 192 11.39 10.51 -12.10
C PHE A 192 12.35 11.50 -11.42
N ASP A 193 11.80 12.54 -10.79
CA ASP A 193 12.57 13.46 -9.95
C ASP A 193 12.85 12.80 -8.59
N TYR A 194 13.99 12.10 -8.51
CA TYR A 194 14.45 11.46 -7.29
C TYR A 194 15.05 12.43 -6.27
N THR A 195 15.16 13.73 -6.56
CA THR A 195 15.86 14.71 -5.70
C THR A 195 15.27 14.76 -4.29
N TYR A 196 13.94 14.78 -4.17
CA TYR A 196 13.27 14.78 -2.87
C TYR A 196 13.54 13.50 -2.08
N PHE A 197 13.58 12.37 -2.79
CA PHE A 197 13.84 11.07 -2.19
C PHE A 197 15.29 10.95 -1.74
N GLN A 198 16.24 11.33 -2.60
CA GLN A 198 17.67 11.35 -2.32
C GLN A 198 17.97 12.26 -1.11
N LYS A 199 17.43 13.48 -1.06
CA LYS A 199 17.58 14.37 0.12
C LYS A 199 17.05 13.74 1.42
N PHE A 200 15.98 12.95 1.34
CA PHE A 200 15.47 12.23 2.50
C PHE A 200 16.43 11.10 2.93
N ILE A 201 16.96 10.32 1.98
CA ILE A 201 17.89 9.23 2.25
C ILE A 201 19.26 9.74 2.72
N ASP A 202 19.76 10.86 2.19
CA ASP A 202 20.99 11.53 2.64
C ASP A 202 20.94 11.82 4.16
N LYS A 203 19.81 12.36 4.64
CA LYS A 203 19.58 12.56 6.08
C LYS A 203 19.63 11.26 6.88
N LYS A 204 19.23 10.13 6.27
CA LYS A 204 19.31 8.79 6.90
C LYS A 204 20.72 8.23 6.89
N PHE A 205 21.53 8.51 5.87
CA PHE A 205 22.97 8.21 5.90
C PHE A 205 23.68 9.00 6.99
N LYS A 206 23.34 10.28 7.17
CA LYS A 206 23.84 11.12 8.29
C LYS A 206 23.46 10.58 9.67
N SER A 207 22.37 9.80 9.75
CA SER A 207 21.93 9.10 10.97
C SER A 207 22.47 7.66 11.07
N GLY A 208 23.35 7.23 10.17
CA GLY A 208 24.06 5.95 10.21
C GLY A 208 23.34 4.74 9.59
N GLY A 209 22.25 4.91 8.85
CA GLY A 209 21.50 3.76 8.28
C GLY A 209 21.12 3.82 6.80
N GLY A 210 21.14 4.99 6.15
CA GLY A 210 20.79 5.10 4.73
C GLY A 210 19.40 4.54 4.41
N PHE A 211 19.31 3.69 3.39
CA PHE A 211 18.07 3.04 2.98
C PHE A 211 17.46 2.13 4.06
N TYR A 212 18.24 1.63 5.03
CA TYR A 212 17.70 0.83 6.14
C TYR A 212 16.61 1.59 6.94
N TYR A 213 16.71 2.92 7.01
CA TYR A 213 15.72 3.79 7.67
C TYR A 213 14.65 4.35 6.73
N TRP A 214 14.57 3.86 5.48
CA TRP A 214 13.48 4.21 4.59
C TRP A 214 12.20 3.48 5.02
N ASN A 215 11.16 4.24 5.32
CA ASN A 215 9.86 3.70 5.74
C ASN A 215 9.15 2.85 4.66
N GLY A 216 9.54 2.99 3.39
CA GLY A 216 9.05 2.15 2.28
C GLY A 216 9.85 0.86 2.06
N LEU A 217 11.00 0.68 2.71
CA LEU A 217 11.95 -0.40 2.39
C LEU A 217 11.32 -1.79 2.49
N ARG A 218 10.60 -2.07 3.58
CA ARG A 218 9.98 -3.38 3.82
C ARG A 218 8.96 -3.74 2.75
N TYR A 219 8.11 -2.78 2.37
CA TYR A 219 7.13 -2.96 1.31
C TYR A 219 7.82 -3.19 -0.04
N PHE A 220 8.84 -2.38 -0.35
CA PHE A 220 9.61 -2.50 -1.58
C PHE A 220 10.30 -3.87 -1.72
N LEU A 221 11.05 -4.30 -0.71
CA LEU A 221 11.74 -5.60 -0.71
C LEU A 221 10.76 -6.78 -0.76
N TYR A 222 9.60 -6.65 -0.11
CA TYR A 222 8.56 -7.66 -0.19
C TYR A 222 7.97 -7.76 -1.61
N GLU A 223 7.67 -6.63 -2.27
CA GLU A 223 7.16 -6.64 -3.64
C GLU A 223 8.21 -7.19 -4.63
N TYR A 224 9.51 -6.95 -4.39
CA TYR A 224 10.60 -7.55 -5.15
C TYR A 224 10.63 -9.08 -5.00
N GLU A 225 10.57 -9.58 -3.76
CA GLU A 225 10.45 -11.02 -3.49
C GLU A 225 9.22 -11.62 -4.19
N MET A 226 8.07 -10.94 -4.11
CA MET A 226 6.86 -11.41 -4.76
C MET A 226 6.98 -11.40 -6.29
N ASP A 227 7.81 -10.54 -6.87
CA ASP A 227 8.09 -10.58 -8.31
C ASP A 227 8.87 -11.83 -8.70
N LYS A 228 9.87 -12.20 -7.92
CA LYS A 228 10.61 -13.44 -8.10
C LYS A 228 9.72 -14.67 -7.89
N VAL A 229 8.82 -14.64 -6.89
CA VAL A 229 7.81 -15.69 -6.68
C VAL A 229 6.91 -15.86 -7.91
N ARG A 230 6.48 -14.76 -8.54
CA ARG A 230 5.68 -14.83 -9.77
C ARG A 230 6.44 -15.44 -10.95
N GLN A 231 7.76 -15.28 -10.99
CA GLN A 231 8.62 -15.82 -12.05
C GLN A 231 9.04 -17.28 -11.81
N ARG A 232 9.28 -17.66 -10.54
CA ARG A 232 9.93 -18.93 -10.15
C ARG A 232 9.04 -19.87 -9.32
N GLY A 233 7.89 -19.40 -8.85
CA GLY A 233 6.97 -20.15 -8.00
C GLY A 233 7.27 -20.01 -6.50
N SER A 234 6.95 -21.06 -5.73
CA SER A 234 7.08 -21.21 -4.27
C SER A 234 7.37 -19.94 -3.44
N GLN A 235 6.34 -19.43 -2.76
CA GLN A 235 6.48 -18.34 -1.80
C GLN A 235 7.09 -18.85 -0.48
N LYS A 236 8.27 -18.35 -0.11
CA LYS A 236 8.93 -18.69 1.16
C LYS A 236 8.76 -17.63 2.26
N ILE A 237 8.40 -16.39 1.90
CA ILE A 237 8.19 -15.29 2.85
C ILE A 237 6.76 -14.77 2.78
N ASP A 238 6.04 -14.79 3.90
CA ASP A 238 4.74 -14.14 4.08
C ASP A 238 4.91 -12.70 4.59
N TRP A 239 4.07 -11.77 4.10
CA TRP A 239 4.03 -10.39 4.58
C TRP A 239 3.82 -10.29 6.10
N LYS A 240 3.04 -11.20 6.71
CA LYS A 240 2.80 -11.22 8.16
C LYS A 240 4.10 -11.29 8.95
N LEU A 241 5.15 -11.90 8.39
CA LEU A 241 6.46 -11.97 9.02
C LEU A 241 7.17 -10.60 9.02
N PHE A 242 6.87 -9.69 8.09
CA PHE A 242 7.46 -8.34 8.06
C PHE A 242 6.90 -7.38 9.14
N VAL A 243 5.73 -7.67 9.70
CA VAL A 243 4.94 -6.73 10.55
C VAL A 243 4.79 -7.19 12.01
N LYS A 244 4.93 -8.49 12.33
CA LYS A 244 4.76 -9.01 13.70
C LYS A 244 5.99 -8.76 14.62
N SER A 245 5.73 -8.68 15.93
CA SER A 245 6.72 -8.46 17.00
C SER A 245 7.34 -9.74 17.60
N GLU A 246 7.16 -10.90 16.97
CA GLU A 246 7.59 -12.22 17.48
C GLU A 246 8.98 -12.67 16.97
N LYS A 247 9.49 -13.79 17.52
CA LYS A 247 10.86 -14.33 17.29
C LYS A 247 11.18 -14.75 15.84
N ASP A 248 10.18 -14.88 14.96
CA ASP A 248 10.34 -15.22 13.53
C ASP A 248 9.98 -14.07 12.57
N LYS A 249 10.13 -12.81 13.01
CA LYS A 249 9.93 -11.66 12.12
C LYS A 249 10.96 -11.63 10.98
N VAL A 250 10.60 -11.07 9.84
CA VAL A 250 11.56 -10.69 8.80
C VAL A 250 12.33 -9.45 9.28
N SER A 251 13.62 -9.65 9.45
CA SER A 251 14.63 -8.61 9.65
C SER A 251 15.19 -8.16 8.30
N ILE A 252 15.90 -7.03 8.29
CA ILE A 252 16.68 -6.61 7.13
C ILE A 252 18.14 -6.80 7.47
N GLU A 253 18.79 -7.71 6.75
CA GLU A 253 20.21 -7.98 6.87
C GLU A 253 21.03 -6.99 6.06
N HIS A 254 22.21 -6.65 6.61
CA HIS A 254 23.26 -5.94 5.90
C HIS A 254 24.29 -6.97 5.44
N ILE A 255 24.27 -7.31 4.14
CA ILE A 255 25.11 -8.40 3.61
C ILE A 255 26.60 -8.07 3.87
N TYR A 256 27.03 -6.88 3.45
CA TYR A 256 28.22 -6.20 3.98
C TYR A 256 27.89 -5.62 5.36
N PRO A 257 28.47 -6.13 6.46
CA PRO A 257 28.06 -5.77 7.81
C PRO A 257 28.42 -4.32 8.17
N GLN A 258 27.68 -3.76 9.14
CA GLN A 258 28.00 -2.45 9.72
C GLN A 258 29.35 -2.46 10.45
N THR A 259 29.75 -3.60 11.02
CA THR A 259 31.06 -3.80 11.67
C THR A 259 31.82 -4.95 11.01
N PRO A 260 32.45 -4.72 9.85
CA PRO A 260 33.10 -5.75 9.05
C PRO A 260 34.46 -6.13 9.66
N THR A 261 34.46 -7.01 10.64
CA THR A 261 35.69 -7.44 11.35
C THR A 261 36.47 -8.51 10.60
N HIS A 262 35.78 -9.35 9.82
CA HIS A 262 36.38 -10.47 9.08
C HIS A 262 37.37 -10.00 8.00
N LYS A 263 38.45 -10.76 7.79
CA LYS A 263 39.52 -10.39 6.84
C LYS A 263 39.02 -10.24 5.40
N SER A 264 38.15 -11.14 4.95
CA SER A 264 37.56 -11.09 3.60
C SER A 264 36.85 -9.77 3.32
N TRP A 265 36.13 -9.21 4.30
CA TRP A 265 35.46 -7.92 4.15
C TRP A 265 36.45 -6.78 3.98
N LYS A 266 37.55 -6.81 4.72
CA LYS A 266 38.62 -5.80 4.58
C LYS A 266 39.28 -5.88 3.21
N GLU A 267 39.51 -7.07 2.69
CA GLU A 267 40.10 -7.28 1.36
C GLU A 267 39.17 -6.83 0.24
N ASN A 268 37.89 -7.22 0.28
CA ASN A 268 36.91 -6.91 -0.77
C ASN A 268 36.57 -5.41 -0.87
N PHE A 269 36.81 -4.63 0.19
CA PHE A 269 36.48 -3.21 0.26
C PHE A 269 37.72 -2.31 0.50
N LYS A 270 38.94 -2.86 0.30
CA LYS A 270 40.20 -2.17 0.62
C LYS A 270 40.44 -0.91 -0.20
N ASP A 271 39.92 -0.88 -1.42
CA ASP A 271 40.16 0.23 -2.37
C ASP A 271 39.33 1.48 -2.01
N TYR A 272 38.37 1.35 -1.10
CA TYR A 272 37.53 2.45 -0.64
C TYR A 272 37.83 2.84 0.81
N LYS A 273 37.96 4.15 1.04
CA LYS A 273 38.08 4.73 2.39
C LYS A 273 36.85 4.42 3.23
N LYS A 274 37.01 4.35 4.56
CA LYS A 274 35.91 4.13 5.52
C LYS A 274 34.73 5.10 5.33
N THR A 275 35.01 6.34 4.94
CA THR A 275 33.98 7.37 4.67
C THR A 275 33.12 7.05 3.45
N LYS A 276 33.60 6.22 2.52
CA LYS A 276 32.82 5.72 1.39
C LYS A 276 32.17 4.37 1.71
N GLN A 277 32.81 3.55 2.55
CA GLN A 277 32.28 2.24 2.95
C GLN A 277 30.91 2.31 3.65
N ILE A 278 30.62 3.40 4.36
CA ILE A 278 29.29 3.61 4.98
C ILE A 278 28.15 3.65 3.95
N PHE A 279 28.41 4.07 2.71
CA PHE A 279 27.41 4.08 1.65
C PHE A 279 27.11 2.65 1.19
N PHE A 280 28.12 1.81 1.00
CA PHE A 280 27.92 0.39 0.71
C PHE A 280 27.14 -0.33 1.80
N GLN A 281 27.34 0.01 3.07
CA GLN A 281 26.61 -0.61 4.18
C GLN A 281 25.11 -0.28 4.13
N GLY A 282 24.77 0.99 3.89
CA GLY A 282 23.39 1.49 3.97
C GLY A 282 22.67 1.64 2.63
N THR A 283 23.29 1.28 1.50
CA THR A 283 22.66 1.37 0.17
C THR A 283 21.69 0.21 -0.09
N LEU A 284 20.72 0.43 -0.99
CA LEU A 284 19.63 -0.51 -1.26
C LEU A 284 20.14 -1.90 -1.70
N GLY A 285 21.19 -1.93 -2.52
CA GLY A 285 21.81 -3.17 -3.02
C GLY A 285 22.39 -4.06 -1.93
N ASN A 286 22.69 -3.53 -0.74
CA ASN A 286 23.26 -4.30 0.37
C ASN A 286 22.21 -4.81 1.37
N LEU A 287 20.93 -4.45 1.20
CA LEU A 287 19.85 -4.77 2.13
C LEU A 287 19.04 -5.98 1.64
N LEU A 288 18.87 -6.98 2.51
CA LEU A 288 18.21 -8.24 2.18
C LEU A 288 17.18 -8.62 3.26
N PRO A 289 15.92 -8.93 2.89
CA PRO A 289 14.96 -9.45 3.86
C PRO A 289 15.33 -10.88 4.25
N LEU A 290 15.51 -11.13 5.55
CA LEU A 290 15.83 -12.43 6.14
C LEU A 290 14.95 -12.71 7.35
N SER A 291 14.63 -13.97 7.63
CA SER A 291 14.05 -14.31 8.94
C SER A 291 15.03 -13.91 10.06
N GLN A 292 14.49 -13.41 11.18
CA GLN A 292 15.31 -12.93 12.29
C GLN A 292 16.19 -14.03 12.88
N SER A 293 15.65 -15.25 12.99
CA SER A 293 16.38 -16.42 13.48
C SER A 293 17.59 -16.74 12.60
N ILE A 294 17.45 -16.69 11.26
CA ILE A 294 18.57 -16.86 10.33
C ILE A 294 19.54 -15.69 10.46
N ASN A 295 19.05 -14.45 10.45
CA ASN A 295 19.91 -13.27 10.52
C ASN A 295 20.79 -13.26 11.79
N SER A 296 20.21 -13.55 12.96
CA SER A 296 20.97 -13.67 14.22
C SER A 296 22.02 -14.78 14.20
N SER A 297 21.81 -15.84 13.40
CA SER A 297 22.75 -16.96 13.27
C SER A 297 23.91 -16.73 12.29
N LEU A 298 23.75 -15.78 11.35
CA LEU A 298 24.75 -15.48 10.33
C LEU A 298 25.88 -14.57 10.84
N GLN A 299 25.60 -13.74 11.85
CA GLN A 299 26.56 -12.83 12.47
C GLN A 299 27.35 -11.99 11.44
N ASN A 300 28.61 -11.65 11.73
CA ASN A 300 29.52 -10.92 10.85
C ASN A 300 30.43 -11.85 10.04
N ASP A 301 29.99 -13.10 9.82
CA ASP A 301 30.75 -14.08 9.04
C ASP A 301 31.02 -13.57 7.62
N CYS A 302 31.98 -14.20 6.95
CA CYS A 302 32.28 -13.87 5.57
C CYS A 302 31.12 -14.22 4.64
N PHE A 303 31.09 -13.60 3.46
CA PHE A 303 30.04 -13.86 2.48
C PHE A 303 29.91 -15.36 2.14
N ASP A 304 31.02 -16.06 1.92
CA ASP A 304 31.03 -17.48 1.57
C ASP A 304 30.41 -18.37 2.65
N ASP A 305 30.63 -18.05 3.93
CA ASP A 305 30.00 -18.74 5.05
C ASP A 305 28.50 -18.44 5.13
N LYS A 306 28.09 -17.21 4.80
CA LYS A 306 26.68 -16.82 4.79
C LYS A 306 25.89 -17.46 3.65
N LYS A 307 26.54 -17.71 2.51
CA LYS A 307 25.95 -18.41 1.35
C LYS A 307 25.57 -19.84 1.70
N ASN A 308 26.49 -20.55 2.35
CA ASN A 308 26.40 -21.99 2.54
C ASN A 308 25.73 -22.38 3.87
N PRO A 309 24.96 -23.48 3.89
CA PRO A 309 24.50 -24.05 5.15
C PRO A 309 25.68 -24.54 5.98
N LYS A 310 25.61 -24.31 7.30
CA LYS A 310 26.64 -24.78 8.23
C LYS A 310 26.22 -26.12 8.81
N PHE A 311 27.14 -27.06 8.87
CA PHE A 311 26.93 -28.40 9.44
C PHE A 311 27.82 -28.60 10.66
N ASN A 312 27.37 -29.40 11.62
CA ASN A 312 28.22 -29.88 12.72
C ASN A 312 29.05 -31.11 12.30
N ASP A 313 29.88 -31.60 13.20
CA ASP A 313 30.74 -32.78 12.98
C ASP A 313 29.95 -34.06 12.64
N LYS A 314 28.65 -34.10 12.98
CA LYS A 314 27.74 -35.22 12.66
C LYS A 314 27.03 -35.06 11.30
N LYS A 315 27.43 -34.06 10.50
CA LYS A 315 26.78 -33.69 9.23
C LYS A 315 25.31 -33.25 9.38
N GLU A 316 24.92 -32.82 10.56
CA GLU A 316 23.59 -32.25 10.81
C GLU A 316 23.63 -30.75 10.53
N LYS A 317 22.62 -30.24 9.82
CA LYS A 317 22.52 -28.82 9.49
C LYS A 317 22.24 -28.00 10.74
N ILE A 318 23.19 -27.16 11.14
CA ILE A 318 23.09 -26.28 12.31
C ILE A 318 22.72 -24.83 11.95
N ARG A 319 22.95 -24.43 10.69
CA ARG A 319 22.56 -23.10 10.20
C ARG A 319 22.12 -23.16 8.74
N GLN A 320 21.09 -22.41 8.41
CA GLN A 320 20.66 -22.15 7.04
C GLN A 320 21.52 -21.03 6.41
N GLY A 321 22.00 -21.26 5.19
CA GLY A 321 22.62 -20.21 4.37
C GLY A 321 21.63 -19.64 3.36
N TYR A 322 22.05 -18.60 2.64
CA TYR A 322 21.22 -17.93 1.63
C TYR A 322 20.72 -18.88 0.51
N LEU A 323 21.49 -19.93 0.17
CA LEU A 323 21.11 -20.90 -0.87
C LEU A 323 19.79 -21.64 -0.61
N ASP A 324 19.40 -21.77 0.65
CA ASP A 324 18.16 -22.47 1.03
C ASP A 324 17.00 -21.50 1.30
N GLY A 325 17.28 -20.20 1.27
CA GLY A 325 16.38 -19.12 1.68
C GLY A 325 15.33 -18.75 0.64
N SER A 326 14.75 -17.56 0.79
CA SER A 326 13.86 -16.88 -0.15
C SER A 326 14.48 -16.67 -1.53
N HIS A 327 13.68 -16.26 -2.52
CA HIS A 327 14.23 -16.01 -3.86
C HIS A 327 15.26 -14.88 -3.87
N SER A 328 15.05 -13.86 -3.03
CA SER A 328 16.00 -12.76 -2.82
C SER A 328 17.31 -13.25 -2.20
N GLU A 329 17.25 -14.20 -1.26
CA GLU A 329 18.44 -14.84 -0.69
C GLU A 329 19.20 -15.65 -1.73
N ILE A 330 18.48 -16.48 -2.50
CA ILE A 330 19.07 -17.31 -3.56
C ILE A 330 19.73 -16.43 -4.64
N GLU A 331 19.14 -15.30 -4.99
CA GLU A 331 19.77 -14.31 -5.88
C GLU A 331 21.08 -13.78 -5.31
N VAL A 332 21.10 -13.36 -4.05
CA VAL A 332 22.34 -12.91 -3.40
C VAL A 332 23.37 -14.05 -3.35
N ALA A 333 22.94 -15.28 -3.08
CA ALA A 333 23.82 -16.44 -3.06
C ALA A 333 24.42 -16.80 -4.43
N SER A 334 23.86 -16.28 -5.52
CA SER A 334 24.38 -16.52 -6.88
C SER A 334 25.62 -15.69 -7.22
N TYR A 335 25.92 -14.64 -6.44
CA TYR A 335 27.15 -13.88 -6.61
C TYR A 335 28.35 -14.67 -6.07
N ASP A 336 29.45 -14.69 -6.80
CA ASP A 336 30.68 -15.37 -6.35
C ASP A 336 31.33 -14.66 -5.17
N ILE A 337 31.37 -13.33 -5.21
CA ILE A 337 31.97 -12.46 -4.21
C ILE A 337 30.98 -11.35 -3.82
N TRP A 338 31.11 -10.80 -2.61
CA TRP A 338 30.37 -9.60 -2.22
C TRP A 338 31.34 -8.43 -2.03
N ASN A 339 31.28 -7.48 -2.95
CA ASN A 339 32.19 -6.34 -3.12
C ASN A 339 31.39 -5.10 -3.60
N PRO A 340 32.02 -3.91 -3.72
CA PRO A 340 31.38 -2.69 -4.21
C PRO A 340 30.60 -2.86 -5.53
N GLU A 341 31.19 -3.52 -6.51
CA GLU A 341 30.62 -3.69 -7.85
C GLU A 341 29.34 -4.52 -7.81
N ASN A 342 29.32 -5.62 -7.05
CA ASN A 342 28.14 -6.48 -6.91
C ASN A 342 27.04 -5.82 -6.06
N ILE A 343 27.40 -4.92 -5.14
CA ILE A 343 26.42 -4.08 -4.42
C ILE A 343 25.75 -3.10 -5.39
N LEU A 344 26.52 -2.44 -6.26
CA LEU A 344 25.99 -1.53 -7.28
C LEU A 344 25.10 -2.27 -8.28
N ASP A 345 25.57 -3.40 -8.83
CA ASP A 345 24.78 -4.24 -9.75
C ASP A 345 23.45 -4.68 -9.14
N ARG A 346 23.44 -5.18 -7.90
CA ARG A 346 22.19 -5.53 -7.22
C ARG A 346 21.32 -4.29 -6.96
N GLY A 347 21.94 -3.16 -6.60
CA GLY A 347 21.25 -1.88 -6.44
C GLY A 347 20.51 -1.46 -7.71
N ASN A 348 21.17 -1.57 -8.86
CA ASN A 348 20.58 -1.27 -10.16
C ASN A 348 19.42 -2.22 -10.48
N LYS A 349 19.58 -3.53 -10.30
CA LYS A 349 18.48 -4.51 -10.46
C LYS A 349 17.24 -4.20 -9.62
N LEU A 350 17.45 -3.70 -8.40
CA LEU A 350 16.35 -3.26 -7.52
C LEU A 350 15.69 -1.99 -8.06
N LEU A 351 16.45 -1.02 -8.54
CA LEU A 351 15.90 0.20 -9.13
C LEU A 351 15.20 -0.06 -10.47
N GLU A 352 15.70 -0.94 -11.34
CA GLU A 352 15.03 -1.41 -12.56
C GLU A 352 13.69 -2.10 -12.23
N PHE A 353 13.67 -2.91 -11.17
CA PHE A 353 12.41 -3.44 -10.65
C PHE A 353 11.46 -2.31 -10.22
N MET A 354 11.99 -1.25 -9.59
CA MET A 354 11.19 -0.09 -9.20
C MET A 354 10.57 0.61 -10.40
N GLU A 355 11.36 0.83 -11.46
CA GLU A 355 10.89 1.40 -12.73
C GLU A 355 9.73 0.60 -13.30
N LYS A 356 9.91 -0.72 -13.43
CA LYS A 356 8.89 -1.61 -13.98
C LYS A 356 7.63 -1.71 -13.09
N ARG A 357 7.80 -1.78 -11.76
CA ARG A 357 6.69 -2.07 -10.84
C ARG A 357 5.78 -0.86 -10.62
N TRP A 358 6.36 0.34 -10.60
CA TRP A 358 5.65 1.60 -10.36
C TRP A 358 5.61 2.52 -11.57
N ASP A 359 6.03 2.05 -12.74
CA ASP A 359 5.95 2.77 -14.02
C ASP A 359 6.61 4.16 -13.89
N LEU A 360 7.89 4.16 -13.56
CA LEU A 360 8.73 5.34 -13.48
C LEU A 360 10.05 5.06 -14.22
N LYS A 361 10.83 6.10 -14.53
CA LYS A 361 12.06 5.96 -15.29
C LYS A 361 13.18 6.84 -14.71
N PHE A 362 14.37 6.30 -14.53
CA PHE A 362 15.59 7.06 -14.26
C PHE A 362 16.26 7.47 -15.57
N GLU A 363 17.03 8.56 -15.53
CA GLU A 363 17.64 9.11 -16.76
C GLU A 363 18.67 8.16 -17.38
N ASN A 364 19.48 7.53 -16.54
CA ASN A 364 20.55 6.61 -16.92
C ASN A 364 21.11 5.90 -15.66
N ASP A 365 22.08 5.01 -15.87
CA ASP A 365 22.75 4.27 -14.80
C ASP A 365 23.47 5.18 -13.79
N TYR A 366 23.94 6.37 -14.21
CA TYR A 366 24.55 7.35 -13.33
C TYR A 366 23.53 7.96 -12.37
N ALA A 367 22.34 8.33 -12.85
CA ALA A 367 21.24 8.81 -12.01
C ALA A 367 20.81 7.77 -10.97
N MET A 368 20.79 6.49 -11.35
CA MET A 368 20.56 5.37 -10.44
C MET A 368 21.68 5.27 -9.38
N ALA A 369 22.94 5.39 -9.79
CA ALA A 369 24.07 5.37 -8.88
C ALA A 369 24.08 6.56 -7.91
N GLU A 370 23.70 7.76 -8.36
CA GLU A 370 23.50 8.93 -7.50
C GLU A 370 22.42 8.70 -6.46
N LEU A 371 21.28 8.11 -6.85
CA LEU A 371 20.23 7.75 -5.88
C LEU A 371 20.73 6.71 -4.87
N LEU A 372 21.57 5.77 -5.30
CA LEU A 372 22.18 4.76 -4.45
C LEU A 372 23.33 5.30 -3.59
N PHE A 373 23.74 6.56 -3.78
CA PHE A 373 24.91 7.20 -3.17
C PHE A 373 26.22 6.48 -3.51
N LEU A 374 26.32 5.94 -4.72
CA LEU A 374 27.46 5.18 -5.26
C LEU A 374 28.02 5.81 -6.55
N ASP A 375 27.62 7.03 -6.89
CA ASP A 375 28.08 7.82 -8.04
C ASP A 375 29.61 7.96 -8.10
N PHE A 376 30.27 8.03 -6.94
CA PHE A 376 31.73 8.06 -6.83
C PHE A 376 32.46 6.81 -7.38
N MET A 377 31.73 5.76 -7.76
CA MET A 377 32.28 4.59 -8.44
C MET A 377 32.43 4.80 -9.95
N TYR A 378 31.79 5.82 -10.51
CA TYR A 378 31.95 6.19 -11.91
C TYR A 378 33.23 7.01 -12.09
N PRO A 379 33.95 6.84 -13.20
CA PRO A 379 35.06 7.70 -13.54
C PRO A 379 34.57 9.15 -13.71
N ASP A 380 35.37 10.10 -13.23
CA ASP A 380 35.15 11.55 -13.43
C ASP A 380 35.11 11.95 -14.91
#